data_AF-A0A172TUP5-F1
#
_entry.id   AF-A0A172TUP5-F1
#
_cell.length_a   1.000
_cell.length_b   1.000
_cell.length_c   1.000
_cell.angle_alpha   90.00
_cell.angle_beta   90.00
_cell.angle_gamma   90.00
#
_symmetry.space_group_name_H-M   'P 1'
#
loop_
_entity.id
_entity.type
_entity.pdbx_description
1 polymer ?
#
loop_
_entity_poly.entity_id
_entity_poly.type
_entity_poly.pdbx_seq_one_letter_code
_entity_poly.pdbx_strand_id
1 'polypeptide(L)'
;MDDKHSIETIKAELADLQHQVVEQYHKIQELQRQLQRLDPSYKIPTIQNQTRNRTPRLVWENFIGLRLIHLVGIVVLVIGLSIGVKYAIDQELISPLTRIALAYGAGILLFILSLKLKKDYLLFSAILFSGAMASVYFTTYAAAVYYQMLPNTAAFLIMAAFTAFTVIQASSYNRQEIALLGMVGAYGIPFLISRNADRADLFFLYILIIDIGVLYLSYKKLWKTVGRIALTLTWMLFIGWSMMRFNSSQTWIGVVFGTVFFALFTVSILLRRIQSEEPLTREESYRQLVNNIALYLGAIFVLASTMEDQPLAVVTGCFGLFLGVQAWIYHLQFKNEELLNHAHLVASFVLIILFVAMEWDGVSVTFIWLLMAVLLFVWGAWQKMVVLRLGGIGLMGLTLLKLIALDSSRFSTVQKVIAYLTLGALLLIISFFYQKFKQKLFVDNDGAQ
;
A
#
# COMPACT_ATOMS: atom_id res chain seq x y z
N MET A 1 -37.37 35.06 -21.56
CA MET A 1 -38.23 35.04 -20.34
C MET A 1 -39.25 33.90 -20.36
N ASP A 2 -39.48 33.24 -21.51
CA ASP A 2 -40.52 32.21 -21.70
C ASP A 2 -40.19 30.83 -21.07
N ASP A 3 -38.92 30.39 -21.14
CA ASP A 3 -38.57 29.02 -20.70
C ASP A 3 -38.64 28.81 -19.18
N LYS A 4 -38.38 29.85 -18.40
CA LYS A 4 -38.36 29.73 -16.92
C LYS A 4 -39.77 29.55 -16.36
N HIS A 5 -40.77 30.19 -16.97
CA HIS A 5 -42.16 30.03 -16.60
C HIS A 5 -42.68 28.65 -16.99
N SER A 6 -42.37 28.19 -18.20
CA SER A 6 -42.71 26.84 -18.68
C SER A 6 -42.14 25.73 -17.79
N ILE A 7 -40.89 25.86 -17.31
CA ILE A 7 -40.28 24.88 -16.40
C ILE A 7 -40.99 24.84 -15.04
N GLU A 8 -41.42 25.98 -14.50
CA GLU A 8 -42.14 26.01 -13.23
C GLU A 8 -43.54 25.41 -13.35
N THR A 9 -44.25 25.66 -14.45
CA THR A 9 -45.56 25.05 -14.72
C THR A 9 -45.46 23.53 -14.83
N ILE A 10 -44.45 23.01 -15.55
CA ILE A 10 -44.22 21.57 -15.68
C ILE A 10 -43.85 20.95 -14.32
N LYS A 11 -43.06 21.64 -13.49
CA LYS A 11 -42.73 21.14 -12.14
C LYS A 11 -43.95 21.08 -11.23
N ALA A 12 -44.84 22.07 -11.30
CA ALA A 12 -46.08 22.09 -10.53
C ALA A 12 -47.01 20.95 -10.98
N GLU A 13 -47.17 20.75 -12.28
CA GLU A 13 -47.99 19.67 -12.84
C GLU A 13 -47.44 18.28 -12.49
N LEU A 14 -46.11 18.11 -12.51
CA LEU A 14 -45.45 16.88 -12.07
C LEU A 14 -45.69 16.60 -10.59
N ALA A 15 -45.61 17.62 -9.73
CA ALA A 15 -45.82 17.47 -8.30
C ALA A 15 -47.28 17.08 -7.98
N ASP A 16 -48.25 17.67 -8.69
CA ASP A 16 -49.67 17.33 -8.56
C ASP A 16 -49.94 15.89 -8.98
N LEU A 17 -49.43 15.46 -10.14
CA LEU A 17 -49.54 14.09 -10.61
C LEU A 17 -48.90 13.08 -9.64
N GLN A 18 -47.75 13.42 -9.05
CA GLN A 18 -47.11 12.59 -8.03
C GLN A 18 -47.99 12.43 -6.79
N HIS A 19 -48.63 13.53 -6.35
CA HIS A 19 -49.54 13.50 -5.22
C HIS A 19 -50.77 12.62 -5.51
N GLN A 20 -51.38 12.77 -6.70
CA GLN A 20 -52.53 11.95 -7.11
C GLN A 20 -52.20 10.45 -7.14
N VAL A 21 -51.00 10.07 -7.62
CA VAL A 21 -50.57 8.66 -7.63
C VAL A 21 -50.46 8.08 -6.21
N VAL A 22 -49.92 8.86 -5.27
CA VAL A 22 -49.80 8.44 -3.86
C VAL A 22 -51.18 8.25 -3.23
N GLU A 23 -52.11 9.17 -3.49
CA GLU A 23 -53.47 9.08 -2.98
C GLU A 23 -54.22 7.85 -3.53
N GLN A 24 -54.14 7.61 -4.84
CA GLN A 24 -54.72 6.43 -5.47
C GLN A 24 -54.11 5.13 -4.91
N TYR A 25 -52.81 5.11 -4.63
CA TYR A 25 -52.13 3.95 -4.05
C TYR A 25 -52.65 3.62 -2.65
N HIS A 26 -52.84 4.64 -1.80
CA HIS A 26 -53.45 4.45 -0.47
C HIS A 26 -54.88 3.92 -0.56
N LYS A 27 -55.68 4.44 -1.50
CA LYS A 27 -57.06 3.99 -1.71
C LYS A 27 -57.14 2.53 -2.17
N ILE A 28 -56.22 2.12 -3.05
CA ILE A 28 -56.10 0.72 -3.47
C ILE A 28 -55.76 -0.19 -2.29
N GLN A 29 -54.82 0.21 -1.42
CA GLN A 29 -54.46 -0.57 -0.24
C GLN A 29 -55.62 -0.69 0.76
N GLU A 30 -56.39 0.37 0.94
CA GLU A 30 -57.56 0.35 1.81
C GLU A 30 -58.63 -0.62 1.30
N LEU A 31 -58.95 -0.56 0.00
CA LEU A 31 -59.88 -1.49 -0.65
C LEU A 31 -59.38 -2.93 -0.56
N GLN A 32 -58.07 -3.17 -0.75
CA GLN A 32 -57.46 -4.49 -0.60
C GLN A 32 -57.60 -5.04 0.83
N ARG A 33 -57.41 -4.20 1.86
CA ARG A 33 -57.61 -4.59 3.26
C ARG A 33 -59.08 -4.89 3.56
N GLN A 34 -60.01 -4.12 3.00
CA GLN A 34 -61.44 -4.40 3.12
C GLN A 34 -61.80 -5.74 2.46
N LEU A 35 -61.25 -5.99 1.26
CA LEU A 35 -61.51 -7.23 0.53
C LEU A 35 -60.97 -8.47 1.25
N GLN A 36 -59.77 -8.39 1.83
CA GLN A 36 -59.19 -9.48 2.63
C GLN A 36 -59.94 -9.76 3.93
N ARG A 37 -60.58 -8.75 4.52
CA ARG A 37 -61.45 -8.95 5.69
C ARG A 37 -62.73 -9.68 5.33
N LEU A 38 -63.27 -9.47 4.13
CA LEU A 38 -64.52 -10.06 3.65
C LEU A 38 -64.31 -11.46 3.04
N ASP A 39 -63.20 -11.69 2.35
CA ASP A 39 -62.80 -12.99 1.82
C ASP A 39 -61.31 -13.27 2.11
N PRO A 40 -61.01 -14.00 3.20
CA PRO A 40 -59.64 -14.33 3.58
C PRO A 40 -58.92 -15.24 2.57
N SER A 41 -59.66 -15.92 1.68
CA SER A 41 -59.11 -16.79 0.64
C SER A 41 -58.73 -16.04 -0.64
N TYR A 42 -59.19 -14.79 -0.78
CA TYR A 42 -58.89 -13.95 -1.93
C TYR A 42 -57.40 -13.57 -1.94
N LYS A 43 -56.67 -14.10 -2.92
CA LYS A 43 -55.28 -13.70 -3.18
C LYS A 43 -55.28 -12.32 -3.82
N ILE A 44 -54.85 -11.30 -3.07
CA ILE A 44 -54.61 -9.97 -3.62
C ILE A 44 -53.65 -10.13 -4.82
N PRO A 45 -54.02 -9.70 -6.03
CA PRO A 45 -53.07 -9.62 -7.12
C PRO A 45 -52.00 -8.60 -6.71
N THR A 46 -50.80 -9.09 -6.40
CA THR A 46 -49.63 -8.24 -6.20
C THR A 46 -49.54 -7.31 -7.41
N ILE A 47 -49.65 -5.99 -7.19
CA ILE A 47 -49.26 -5.01 -8.20
C ILE A 47 -47.75 -5.15 -8.33
N GLN A 48 -47.33 -6.14 -9.10
CA GLN A 48 -45.97 -6.37 -9.46
C GLN A 48 -45.59 -5.15 -10.28
N ASN A 49 -44.83 -4.24 -9.66
CA ASN A 49 -44.30 -3.01 -10.25
C ASN A 49 -44.26 -3.11 -11.78
N GLN A 50 -45.27 -2.55 -12.46
CA GLN A 50 -45.29 -2.44 -13.91
C GLN A 50 -44.31 -1.34 -14.39
N THR A 51 -43.38 -0.91 -13.55
CA THR A 51 -42.09 -0.35 -13.98
C THR A 51 -41.09 -1.44 -14.38
N ARG A 52 -41.50 -2.72 -14.43
CA ARG A 52 -40.75 -3.75 -15.12
C ARG A 52 -40.87 -3.53 -16.63
N ASN A 53 -39.96 -2.72 -17.15
CA ASN A 53 -39.38 -2.79 -18.49
C ASN A 53 -39.99 -3.90 -19.38
N ARG A 54 -41.04 -3.55 -20.12
CA ARG A 54 -41.34 -4.21 -21.40
C ARG A 54 -40.68 -3.32 -22.44
N THR A 55 -39.46 -3.63 -22.90
CA THR A 55 -39.19 -4.68 -23.89
C THR A 55 -37.83 -5.42 -23.69
N PRO A 56 -37.80 -6.75 -23.52
CA PRO A 56 -36.57 -7.55 -23.54
C PRO A 56 -36.31 -8.21 -24.91
N ARG A 57 -36.27 -7.40 -25.99
CA ARG A 57 -35.70 -7.82 -27.30
C ARG A 57 -34.71 -6.82 -27.91
N LEU A 58 -34.62 -5.59 -27.39
CA LEU A 58 -33.67 -4.56 -27.85
C LEU A 58 -32.43 -4.44 -26.96
N VAL A 59 -32.26 -5.29 -25.95
CA VAL A 59 -31.10 -5.22 -25.03
C VAL A 59 -29.82 -5.68 -25.72
N TRP A 60 -29.89 -6.73 -26.54
CA TRP A 60 -28.75 -7.19 -27.33
C TRP A 60 -28.43 -6.22 -28.46
N GLU A 61 -29.43 -5.67 -29.14
CA GLU A 61 -29.20 -4.73 -30.24
C GLU A 61 -28.70 -3.37 -29.74
N ASN A 62 -29.17 -2.86 -28.59
CA ASN A 62 -28.58 -1.67 -27.96
C ASN A 62 -27.19 -1.96 -27.36
N PHE A 63 -26.96 -3.12 -26.74
CA PHE A 63 -25.64 -3.44 -26.20
C PHE A 63 -24.61 -3.65 -27.31
N ILE A 64 -24.97 -4.41 -28.33
CA ILE A 64 -24.13 -4.68 -29.51
C ILE A 64 -23.97 -3.38 -30.31
N GLY A 65 -25.07 -2.75 -30.69
CA GLY A 65 -25.12 -1.54 -31.53
C GLY A 65 -24.50 -0.31 -30.88
N LEU A 66 -24.82 0.00 -29.62
CA LEU A 66 -24.37 1.23 -28.96
C LEU A 66 -23.17 1.06 -28.05
N ARG A 67 -22.79 -0.15 -27.59
CA ARG A 67 -21.62 -0.34 -26.72
C ARG A 67 -20.53 -1.18 -27.33
N LEU A 68 -20.87 -2.30 -27.96
CA LEU A 68 -19.89 -3.24 -28.49
C LEU A 68 -19.27 -2.73 -29.79
N ILE A 69 -20.07 -2.28 -30.75
CA ILE A 69 -19.57 -1.85 -32.07
C ILE A 69 -18.65 -0.64 -31.96
N HIS A 70 -18.98 0.38 -31.16
CA HIS A 70 -18.07 1.52 -31.00
C HIS A 70 -16.80 1.14 -30.24
N LEU A 71 -16.87 0.25 -29.24
CA LEU A 71 -15.70 -0.20 -28.51
C LEU A 71 -14.77 -1.01 -29.43
N VAL A 72 -15.33 -1.96 -30.19
CA VAL A 72 -14.60 -2.74 -31.19
C VAL A 72 -14.04 -1.81 -32.27
N GLY A 73 -14.81 -0.83 -32.73
CA GLY A 73 -14.37 0.17 -33.69
C GLY A 73 -13.19 1.00 -33.17
N ILE A 74 -13.24 1.48 -31.93
CA ILE A 74 -12.12 2.19 -31.28
C ILE A 74 -10.91 1.26 -31.17
N VAL A 75 -11.09 0.02 -30.73
CA VAL A 75 -9.99 -0.95 -30.59
C VAL A 75 -9.33 -1.24 -31.94
N VAL A 76 -10.12 -1.55 -32.98
CA VAL A 76 -9.62 -1.83 -34.33
C VAL A 76 -8.93 -0.59 -34.91
N LEU A 77 -9.51 0.60 -34.75
CA LEU A 77 -8.91 1.85 -35.22
C LEU A 77 -7.59 2.13 -34.51
N VAL A 78 -7.52 1.98 -33.18
CA VAL A 78 -6.29 2.16 -32.40
C VAL A 78 -5.23 1.15 -32.82
N ILE A 79 -5.60 -0.11 -33.07
CA ILE A 79 -4.68 -1.13 -33.59
C ILE A 79 -4.17 -0.74 -34.99
N GLY A 80 -5.08 -0.35 -35.90
CA GLY A 80 -4.73 0.07 -37.25
C GLY A 80 -3.79 1.29 -37.26
N LEU A 81 -4.08 2.29 -36.43
CA LEU A 81 -3.22 3.47 -36.24
C LEU A 81 -1.85 3.06 -35.67
N SER A 82 -1.83 2.16 -34.68
CA SER A 82 -0.58 1.68 -34.07
C SER A 82 0.29 0.93 -35.09
N ILE A 83 -0.31 0.06 -35.90
CA ILE A 83 0.37 -0.66 -36.98
C ILE A 83 0.83 0.32 -38.07
N GLY A 84 -0.01 1.28 -38.47
CA GLY A 84 0.34 2.28 -39.48
C GLY A 84 1.50 3.18 -39.05
N VAL A 85 1.50 3.66 -37.80
CA VAL A 85 2.61 4.41 -37.22
C VAL A 85 3.87 3.55 -37.18
N LYS A 86 3.77 2.29 -36.74
CA LYS A 86 4.90 1.36 -36.75
C LYS A 86 5.45 1.13 -38.16
N TYR A 87 4.58 0.92 -39.15
CA TYR A 87 4.98 0.73 -40.54
C TYR A 87 5.71 1.97 -41.09
N ALA A 88 5.20 3.18 -40.81
CA ALA A 88 5.86 4.41 -41.20
C ALA A 88 7.22 4.62 -40.50
N ILE A 89 7.37 4.08 -39.29
CA ILE A 89 8.64 4.06 -38.56
C ILE A 89 9.61 3.06 -39.18
N ASP A 90 9.16 1.82 -39.44
CA ASP A 90 9.97 0.72 -39.95
C ASP A 90 10.44 0.95 -41.40
N GLN A 91 9.62 1.61 -42.22
CA GLN A 91 9.96 1.99 -43.60
C GLN A 91 10.63 3.37 -43.71
N GLU A 92 11.02 3.97 -42.59
CA GLU A 92 11.68 5.28 -42.53
C GLU A 92 10.93 6.45 -43.21
N LEU A 93 9.62 6.31 -43.42
CA LEU A 93 8.77 7.33 -44.07
C LEU A 93 8.70 8.65 -43.29
N ILE A 94 8.92 8.59 -41.98
CA ILE A 94 8.95 9.74 -41.07
C ILE A 94 10.33 9.79 -40.42
N SER A 95 11.02 10.92 -40.46
CA SER A 95 12.34 11.04 -39.81
C SER A 95 12.23 10.97 -38.28
N PRO A 96 13.28 10.54 -37.55
CA PRO A 96 13.28 10.50 -36.08
C PRO A 96 12.87 11.82 -35.41
N LEU A 97 13.34 12.95 -35.94
CA LEU A 97 12.97 14.27 -35.45
C LEU A 97 11.47 14.54 -35.60
N THR A 98 10.90 14.26 -36.77
CA THR A 98 9.47 14.48 -37.03
C THR A 98 8.61 13.56 -36.15
N ARG A 99 9.04 12.31 -35.90
CA ARG A 99 8.35 11.39 -34.97
C ARG A 99 8.26 11.98 -33.57
N ILE A 100 9.38 12.45 -33.03
CA ILE A 100 9.45 13.06 -31.70
C ILE A 100 8.64 14.37 -31.65
N ALA A 101 8.74 15.23 -32.67
CA ALA A 101 7.99 16.47 -32.75
C ALA A 101 6.47 16.23 -32.79
N LEU A 102 5.99 15.28 -33.60
CA LEU A 102 4.58 14.91 -33.66
C LEU A 102 4.08 14.32 -32.34
N ALA A 103 4.88 13.50 -31.68
CA ALA A 103 4.52 12.90 -30.39
C ALA A 103 4.41 13.96 -29.28
N TYR A 104 5.34 14.92 -29.21
CA TYR A 104 5.21 16.07 -28.31
C TYR A 104 4.00 16.95 -28.67
N GLY A 105 3.76 17.17 -29.97
CA GLY A 105 2.59 17.91 -30.45
C GLY A 105 1.27 17.26 -30.03
N ALA A 106 1.18 15.93 -30.12
CA ALA A 106 0.05 15.17 -29.61
C ALA A 106 -0.11 15.33 -28.09
N GLY A 107 0.98 15.23 -27.32
CA GLY A 107 0.96 15.48 -25.87
C GLY A 107 0.46 16.88 -25.51
N ILE A 108 0.94 17.91 -26.20
CA ILE A 108 0.49 19.31 -26.01
C ILE A 108 -0.99 19.46 -26.37
N LEU A 109 -1.44 18.84 -27.47
CA LEU A 109 -2.85 18.85 -27.88
C LEU A 109 -3.75 18.23 -26.80
N LEU A 110 -3.36 17.07 -26.27
CA LEU A 110 -4.08 16.41 -25.17
C LEU A 110 -4.10 17.30 -23.92
N PHE A 111 -2.99 17.96 -23.60
CA PHE A 111 -2.91 18.89 -22.47
C PHE A 111 -3.85 20.09 -22.65
N ILE A 112 -3.85 20.75 -23.80
CA ILE A 112 -4.75 21.88 -24.09
C ILE A 112 -6.22 21.45 -24.00
N LEU A 113 -6.54 20.29 -24.57
CA LEU A 113 -7.89 19.74 -24.52
C LEU A 113 -8.31 19.40 -23.08
N SER A 114 -7.37 18.94 -22.25
CA SER A 114 -7.61 18.68 -20.83
C SER A 114 -8.00 19.97 -20.09
N LEU A 115 -7.33 21.08 -20.36
CA LEU A 115 -7.65 22.38 -19.73
C LEU A 115 -9.03 22.89 -20.15
N LYS A 116 -9.38 22.77 -21.44
CA LYS A 116 -10.69 23.20 -21.95
C LYS A 116 -11.83 22.41 -21.33
N LEU A 117 -11.69 21.09 -21.21
CA LEU A 117 -12.75 20.20 -20.70
C LEU A 117 -12.85 20.18 -19.18
N LYS A 118 -11.96 20.87 -18.45
CA LYS A 118 -11.90 20.83 -16.99
C LYS A 118 -13.19 21.32 -16.32
N LYS A 119 -13.88 22.29 -16.93
CA LYS A 119 -15.11 22.89 -16.37
C LYS A 119 -16.30 21.92 -16.39
N ASP A 120 -16.50 21.23 -17.51
CA ASP A 120 -17.70 20.43 -17.74
C ASP A 120 -17.47 18.93 -17.46
N TYR A 121 -16.23 18.45 -17.61
CA TYR A 121 -15.88 17.03 -17.53
C TYR A 121 -14.59 16.80 -16.72
N LEU A 122 -14.65 17.04 -15.41
CA LEU A 122 -13.47 16.96 -14.52
C LEU A 122 -12.72 15.62 -14.62
N LEU A 123 -13.44 14.49 -14.59
CA LEU A 123 -12.82 13.16 -14.65
C LEU A 123 -12.17 12.89 -16.02
N PHE A 124 -12.83 13.28 -17.11
CA PHE A 124 -12.30 13.08 -18.44
C PHE A 124 -11.09 13.98 -18.70
N SER A 125 -11.15 15.25 -18.26
CA SER A 125 -10.03 16.19 -18.26
C SER A 125 -8.82 15.63 -17.51
N ALA A 126 -9.04 15.04 -16.34
CA ALA A 126 -8.03 14.41 -15.52
C ALA A 126 -7.31 13.22 -16.20
N ILE A 127 -8.08 12.34 -16.85
CA ILE A 127 -7.54 11.21 -17.63
C ILE A 127 -6.72 11.75 -18.81
N LEU A 128 -7.24 12.77 -19.51
CA LEU A 128 -6.59 13.37 -20.66
C LEU A 128 -5.29 14.08 -20.30
N PHE A 129 -5.27 14.79 -19.16
CA PHE A 129 -4.07 15.39 -18.58
C PHE A 129 -3.02 14.33 -18.26
N SER A 130 -3.44 13.22 -17.61
CA SER A 130 -2.54 12.12 -17.27
C SER A 130 -1.97 11.45 -18.55
N GLY A 131 -2.80 11.31 -19.59
CA GLY A 131 -2.39 10.82 -20.91
C GLY A 131 -1.41 11.78 -21.61
N ALA A 132 -1.63 13.08 -21.50
CA ALA A 132 -0.71 14.09 -22.02
C ALA A 132 0.67 14.00 -21.34
N MET A 133 0.69 13.90 -20.00
CA MET A 133 1.94 13.72 -19.26
C MET A 133 2.62 12.41 -19.64
N ALA A 134 1.90 11.28 -19.69
CA ALA A 134 2.42 9.99 -20.13
C ALA A 134 3.02 10.05 -21.55
N SER A 135 2.34 10.71 -22.49
CA SER A 135 2.84 10.91 -23.85
C SER A 135 4.15 11.70 -23.86
N VAL A 136 4.22 12.83 -23.14
CA VAL A 136 5.44 13.63 -22.98
C VAL A 136 6.58 12.80 -22.37
N TYR A 137 6.27 11.95 -21.37
CA TYR A 137 7.25 11.06 -20.76
C TYR A 137 7.82 10.04 -21.74
N PHE A 138 6.97 9.25 -22.40
CA PHE A 138 7.43 8.25 -23.37
C PHE A 138 8.16 8.89 -24.55
N THR A 139 7.73 10.08 -24.98
CA THR A 139 8.42 10.82 -26.04
C THR A 139 9.81 11.27 -25.62
N THR A 140 9.97 11.82 -24.40
CA THR A 140 11.28 12.24 -23.87
C THR A 140 12.22 11.04 -23.72
N TYR A 141 11.71 9.93 -23.19
CA TYR A 141 12.46 8.67 -23.08
C TYR A 141 12.90 8.16 -24.45
N ALA A 142 12.01 8.14 -25.44
CA ALA A 142 12.35 7.66 -26.78
C ALA A 142 13.39 8.56 -27.46
N ALA A 143 13.27 9.87 -27.31
CA ALA A 143 14.25 10.83 -27.80
C ALA A 143 15.65 10.56 -27.20
N ALA A 144 15.75 10.23 -25.92
CA ALA A 144 17.01 9.98 -25.25
C ALA A 144 17.59 8.58 -25.53
N VAL A 145 16.79 7.53 -25.39
CA VAL A 145 17.28 6.14 -25.35
C VAL A 145 17.22 5.44 -26.70
N TYR A 146 16.16 5.66 -27.49
CA TYR A 146 16.02 5.02 -28.80
C TYR A 146 16.66 5.83 -29.91
N TYR A 147 16.49 7.16 -29.90
CA TYR A 147 16.98 8.03 -30.97
C TYR A 147 18.24 8.81 -30.61
N GLN A 148 18.72 8.75 -29.35
CA GLN A 148 19.95 9.42 -28.87
C GLN A 148 20.02 10.92 -29.17
N MET A 149 18.86 11.57 -29.31
CA MET A 149 18.72 12.99 -29.64
C MET A 149 18.93 13.90 -28.43
N LEU A 150 18.75 13.35 -27.22
CA LEU A 150 18.92 14.07 -25.97
C LEU A 150 19.93 13.34 -25.08
N PRO A 151 20.88 14.06 -24.46
CA PRO A 151 21.71 13.50 -23.39
C PRO A 151 20.83 12.98 -22.25
N ASN A 152 21.20 11.83 -21.66
CA ASN A 152 20.43 11.22 -20.56
C ASN A 152 20.16 12.18 -19.40
N THR A 153 21.12 13.04 -19.06
CA THR A 153 20.96 14.06 -18.02
C THR A 153 19.90 15.10 -18.37
N ALA A 154 19.86 15.56 -19.63
CA ALA A 154 18.85 16.52 -20.09
C ALA A 154 17.45 15.89 -20.08
N ALA A 155 17.32 14.66 -20.59
CA ALA A 155 16.07 13.91 -20.58
C ALA A 155 15.54 13.69 -19.15
N PHE A 156 16.43 13.33 -18.23
CA PHE A 156 16.10 13.17 -16.82
C PHE A 156 15.60 14.48 -16.19
N LEU A 157 16.28 15.62 -16.42
CA LEU A 157 15.87 16.92 -15.89
C LEU A 157 14.51 17.37 -16.45
N ILE A 158 14.29 17.19 -17.76
CA ILE A 158 13.01 17.50 -18.40
C ILE A 158 11.88 16.66 -17.78
N MET A 159 12.09 15.35 -17.67
CA MET A 159 11.12 14.44 -17.08
C MET A 159 10.86 14.76 -15.60
N ALA A 160 11.89 15.10 -14.82
CA ALA A 160 11.73 15.55 -13.44
C ALA A 160 10.90 16.85 -13.32
N ALA A 161 11.12 17.82 -14.21
CA ALA A 161 10.34 19.05 -14.24
C ALA A 161 8.85 18.78 -14.56
N PHE A 162 8.56 17.89 -15.54
CA PHE A 162 7.20 17.47 -15.83
C PHE A 162 6.55 16.69 -14.67
N THR A 163 7.32 15.92 -13.92
CA THR A 163 6.84 15.25 -12.70
C THR A 163 6.45 16.26 -11.63
N ALA A 164 7.30 17.24 -11.34
CA ALA A 164 6.96 18.31 -10.40
C ALA A 164 5.70 19.07 -10.85
N PHE A 165 5.61 19.40 -12.14
CA PHE A 165 4.42 20.04 -12.70
C PHE A 165 3.16 19.18 -12.56
N THR A 166 3.26 17.87 -12.80
CA THR A 166 2.15 16.91 -12.65
C THR A 166 1.67 16.85 -11.20
N VAL A 167 2.59 16.81 -10.23
CA VAL A 167 2.28 16.80 -8.79
C VAL A 167 1.55 18.09 -8.39
N ILE A 168 2.02 19.25 -8.85
CA ILE A 168 1.37 20.54 -8.60
C ILE A 168 -0.05 20.53 -9.18
N GLN A 169 -0.21 20.07 -10.42
CA GLN A 169 -1.51 20.03 -11.08
C GLN A 169 -2.47 19.02 -10.45
N ALA A 170 -1.98 17.88 -9.96
CA ALA A 170 -2.80 16.89 -9.25
C ALA A 170 -3.50 17.51 -8.03
N SER A 171 -2.85 18.44 -7.32
CA SER A 171 -3.46 19.20 -6.22
C SER A 171 -4.70 20.00 -6.68
N SER A 172 -4.65 20.55 -7.90
CA SER A 172 -5.72 21.39 -8.47
C SER A 172 -6.96 20.61 -8.89
N TYR A 173 -6.83 19.32 -9.21
CA TYR A 173 -7.96 18.49 -9.64
C TYR A 173 -8.73 17.85 -8.47
N ASN A 174 -8.15 17.87 -7.26
CA ASN A 174 -8.74 17.31 -6.04
C ASN A 174 -9.27 15.87 -6.19
N ARG A 175 -8.61 15.07 -7.02
CA ARG A 175 -8.97 13.69 -7.32
C ARG A 175 -7.74 12.79 -7.18
N GLN A 176 -7.87 11.77 -6.36
CA GLN A 176 -6.77 10.91 -5.96
C GLN A 176 -6.25 10.06 -7.13
N GLU A 177 -7.12 9.70 -8.06
CA GLU A 177 -6.85 8.85 -9.23
C GLU A 177 -5.76 9.44 -10.13
N ILE A 178 -5.71 10.77 -10.22
CA ILE A 178 -4.71 11.50 -11.02
C ILE A 178 -3.33 11.39 -10.40
N ALA A 179 -3.26 11.52 -9.07
CA ALA A 179 -2.01 11.33 -8.35
C ALA A 179 -1.51 9.89 -8.51
N LEU A 180 -2.41 8.90 -8.48
CA LEU A 180 -2.06 7.50 -8.73
C LEU A 180 -1.47 7.29 -10.13
N LEU A 181 -2.09 7.83 -11.17
CA LEU A 181 -1.59 7.74 -12.55
C LEU A 181 -0.25 8.47 -12.72
N GLY A 182 -0.10 9.65 -12.12
CA GLY A 182 1.15 10.42 -12.14
C GLY A 182 2.31 9.69 -11.46
N MET A 183 2.04 8.98 -10.36
CA MET A 183 3.06 8.18 -9.67
C MET A 183 3.62 7.06 -10.55
N VAL A 184 2.79 6.39 -11.36
CA VAL A 184 3.27 5.33 -12.27
C VAL A 184 4.34 5.87 -13.22
N GLY A 185 4.09 7.04 -13.81
CA GLY A 185 5.08 7.74 -14.62
C GLY A 185 6.31 8.12 -13.80
N ALA A 186 6.09 8.81 -12.67
CA ALA A 186 7.14 9.36 -11.82
C ALA A 186 8.14 8.31 -11.33
N TYR A 187 7.68 7.19 -10.76
CA TYR A 187 8.55 6.12 -10.26
C TYR A 187 9.16 5.27 -11.38
N GLY A 188 8.57 5.25 -12.57
CA GLY A 188 9.12 4.53 -13.73
C GLY A 188 10.34 5.21 -14.36
N ILE A 189 10.43 6.55 -14.28
CA ILE A 189 11.45 7.36 -14.98
C ILE A 189 12.88 6.87 -14.76
N PRO A 190 13.34 6.65 -13.52
CA PRO A 190 14.73 6.33 -13.29
C PRO A 190 15.10 4.96 -13.87
N PHE A 191 14.18 4.00 -13.89
CA PHE A 191 14.42 2.68 -14.48
C PHE A 191 14.51 2.75 -16.02
N LEU A 192 13.72 3.62 -16.64
CA LEU A 192 13.74 3.80 -18.09
C LEU A 192 15.05 4.45 -18.55
N ILE A 193 15.49 5.54 -17.92
CA ILE A 193 16.63 6.32 -18.43
C ILE A 193 17.99 5.79 -17.92
N SER A 194 18.05 5.17 -16.73
CA SER A 194 19.33 4.72 -16.16
C SER A 194 19.81 3.40 -16.77
N ARG A 195 20.60 3.49 -17.84
CA ARG A 195 21.44 2.37 -18.33
C ARG A 195 22.66 2.11 -17.45
N ASN A 196 23.13 3.12 -16.72
CA ASN A 196 24.34 3.01 -15.90
C ASN A 196 23.95 2.89 -14.43
N ALA A 197 24.17 1.70 -13.84
CA ALA A 197 24.00 1.45 -12.41
C ALA A 197 24.95 2.29 -11.53
N ASP A 198 25.94 2.94 -12.15
CA ASP A 198 27.04 3.63 -11.47
C ASP A 198 26.59 4.86 -10.66
N ARG A 199 25.43 5.44 -10.97
CA ARG A 199 24.91 6.67 -10.35
C ARG A 199 23.63 6.43 -9.54
N ALA A 200 23.72 5.53 -8.56
CA ALA A 200 22.63 5.27 -7.60
C ALA A 200 22.24 6.52 -6.79
N ASP A 201 23.16 7.48 -6.63
CA ASP A 201 22.93 8.79 -6.02
C ASP A 201 21.80 9.58 -6.70
N LEU A 202 21.86 9.72 -8.03
CA LEU A 202 20.86 10.47 -8.79
C LEU A 202 19.51 9.73 -8.82
N PHE A 203 19.55 8.40 -8.88
CA PHE A 203 18.37 7.55 -8.83
C PHE A 203 17.58 7.76 -7.54
N PHE A 204 18.24 7.68 -6.38
CA PHE A 204 17.56 7.83 -5.10
C PHE A 204 17.21 9.28 -4.76
N LEU A 205 18.03 10.26 -5.15
CA LEU A 205 17.70 11.67 -4.98
C LEU A 205 16.39 12.03 -5.68
N TYR A 206 16.18 11.49 -6.88
CA TYR A 206 14.94 11.72 -7.62
C TYR A 206 13.73 11.05 -6.97
N ILE A 207 13.87 9.80 -6.51
CA ILE A 207 12.81 9.13 -5.76
C ILE A 207 12.44 9.92 -4.51
N LEU A 208 13.44 10.46 -3.80
CA LEU A 208 13.25 11.30 -2.61
C LEU A 208 12.41 12.55 -2.91
N ILE A 209 12.69 13.24 -4.03
CA ILE A 209 11.91 14.41 -4.44
C ILE A 209 10.45 14.03 -4.72
N ILE A 210 10.21 12.90 -5.39
CA ILE A 210 8.84 12.40 -5.61
C ILE A 210 8.18 12.09 -4.28
N ASP A 211 8.83 11.33 -3.40
CA ASP A 211 8.28 10.93 -2.12
C ASP A 211 7.86 12.14 -1.29
N ILE A 212 8.69 13.18 -1.22
CA ILE A 212 8.35 14.42 -0.51
C ILE A 212 7.07 15.04 -1.09
N GLY A 213 6.97 15.19 -2.40
CA GLY A 213 5.79 15.77 -3.05
C GLY A 213 4.53 14.93 -2.87
N VAL A 214 4.65 13.60 -3.01
CA VAL A 214 3.55 12.65 -2.90
C VAL A 214 3.07 12.51 -1.46
N LEU A 215 3.98 12.48 -0.49
CA LEU A 215 3.63 12.45 0.94
C LEU A 215 3.02 13.77 1.40
N TYR A 216 3.49 14.91 0.89
CA TYR A 216 2.85 16.20 1.11
C TYR A 216 1.39 16.19 0.64
N LEU A 217 1.12 15.69 -0.57
CA LEU A 217 -0.25 15.55 -1.09
C LEU A 217 -1.08 14.55 -0.26
N SER A 218 -0.51 13.40 0.07
CA SER A 218 -1.14 12.36 0.89
C SER A 218 -1.60 12.91 2.24
N TYR A 219 -0.75 13.74 2.88
CA TYR A 219 -1.06 14.41 4.14
C TYR A 219 -2.12 15.51 3.96
N LYS A 220 -1.91 16.46 3.04
CA LYS A 220 -2.81 17.61 2.85
C LYS A 220 -4.21 17.24 2.38
N LYS A 221 -4.35 16.17 1.59
CA LYS A 221 -5.62 15.73 1.00
C LYS A 221 -6.21 14.48 1.66
N LEU A 222 -5.55 13.93 2.70
CA LEU A 222 -5.91 12.67 3.36
C LEU A 222 -5.98 11.47 2.41
N TRP A 223 -5.25 11.51 1.30
CA TRP A 223 -5.23 10.45 0.28
C TRP A 223 -4.36 9.27 0.71
N LYS A 224 -4.84 8.48 1.68
CA LYS A 224 -4.09 7.36 2.28
C LYS A 224 -3.53 6.37 1.25
N THR A 225 -4.26 6.06 0.17
CA THR A 225 -3.77 5.13 -0.88
C THR A 225 -2.56 5.68 -1.64
N VAL A 226 -2.46 6.99 -1.80
CA VAL A 226 -1.30 7.62 -2.45
C VAL A 226 -0.04 7.36 -1.62
N GLY A 227 -0.09 7.66 -0.32
CA GLY A 227 1.03 7.38 0.59
C GLY A 227 1.37 5.89 0.74
N ARG A 228 0.37 5.00 0.67
CA ARG A 228 0.59 3.54 0.66
C ARG A 228 1.36 3.08 -0.57
N ILE A 229 0.92 3.51 -1.75
CA ILE A 229 1.55 3.12 -3.00
C ILE A 229 2.98 3.70 -3.09
N ALA A 230 3.20 4.94 -2.64
CA ALA A 230 4.53 5.53 -2.54
C ALA A 230 5.48 4.66 -1.69
N LEU A 231 5.06 4.31 -0.47
CA LEU A 231 5.84 3.44 0.42
C LEU A 231 6.20 2.11 -0.25
N THR A 232 5.21 1.44 -0.86
CA THR A 232 5.45 0.17 -1.55
C THR A 232 6.41 0.33 -2.73
N LEU A 233 6.20 1.34 -3.58
CA LEU A 233 7.04 1.55 -4.77
C LEU A 233 8.47 1.92 -4.38
N THR A 234 8.67 2.83 -3.43
CA THR A 234 10.01 3.25 -2.98
C THR A 234 10.80 2.08 -2.41
N TRP A 235 10.20 1.28 -1.53
CA TRP A 235 10.89 0.11 -0.99
C TRP A 235 11.09 -1.00 -2.02
N MET A 236 10.13 -1.24 -2.91
CA MET A 236 10.30 -2.19 -4.00
C MET A 236 11.46 -1.79 -4.92
N LEU A 237 11.59 -0.49 -5.24
CA LEU A 237 12.69 0.04 -6.04
C LEU A 237 14.03 -0.02 -5.30
N PHE A 238 14.06 0.32 -4.01
CA PHE A 238 15.27 0.26 -3.18
C PHE A 238 15.77 -1.18 -3.05
N ILE A 239 14.88 -2.12 -2.71
CA ILE A 239 15.22 -3.54 -2.57
C ILE A 239 15.58 -4.16 -3.92
N GLY A 240 14.85 -3.80 -4.99
CA GLY A 240 15.17 -4.24 -6.35
C GLY A 240 16.56 -3.79 -6.79
N TRP A 241 16.92 -2.53 -6.50
CA TRP A 241 18.29 -2.04 -6.71
C TRP A 241 19.30 -2.81 -5.85
N SER A 242 19.02 -3.02 -4.55
CA SER A 242 19.96 -3.69 -3.64
C SER A 242 20.24 -5.15 -4.03
N MET A 243 19.27 -5.83 -4.64
CA MET A 243 19.42 -7.21 -5.10
C MET A 243 20.08 -7.32 -6.47
N MET A 244 19.75 -6.43 -7.40
CA MET A 244 20.06 -6.62 -8.83
C MET A 244 21.18 -5.72 -9.36
N ARG A 245 21.43 -4.57 -8.74
CA ARG A 245 22.32 -3.53 -9.25
C ARG A 245 23.33 -3.02 -8.23
N PHE A 246 23.28 -3.53 -7.00
CA PHE A 246 24.16 -3.11 -5.92
C PHE A 246 25.63 -3.40 -6.23
N ASN A 247 26.48 -2.45 -5.84
CA ASN A 247 27.92 -2.58 -5.86
C ASN A 247 28.46 -2.14 -4.49
N SER A 248 29.44 -2.86 -3.94
CA SER A 248 30.01 -2.59 -2.61
C SER A 248 30.58 -1.17 -2.47
N SER A 249 30.99 -0.52 -3.58
CA SER A 249 31.37 0.90 -3.58
C SER A 249 30.23 1.87 -3.22
N GLN A 250 28.98 1.45 -3.37
CA GLN A 250 27.77 2.25 -3.15
C GLN A 250 27.09 1.96 -1.80
N THR A 251 27.75 1.24 -0.89
CA THR A 251 27.21 0.88 0.44
C THR A 251 26.68 2.08 1.20
N TRP A 252 27.46 3.17 1.26
CA TRP A 252 27.04 4.39 1.95
C TRP A 252 25.83 5.07 1.30
N ILE A 253 25.71 5.01 -0.03
CA ILE A 253 24.54 5.53 -0.74
C ILE A 253 23.30 4.74 -0.30
N GLY A 254 23.39 3.41 -0.28
CA GLY A 254 22.32 2.54 0.19
C GLY A 254 21.92 2.83 1.64
N VAL A 255 22.89 2.93 2.56
CA VAL A 255 22.62 3.21 3.98
C VAL A 255 21.97 4.57 4.18
N VAL A 256 22.50 5.62 3.55
CA VAL A 256 21.97 6.99 3.69
C VAL A 256 20.56 7.07 3.13
N PHE A 257 20.34 6.64 1.89
CA PHE A 257 19.02 6.76 1.27
C PHE A 257 17.98 5.81 1.89
N GLY A 258 18.38 4.58 2.27
CA GLY A 258 17.51 3.67 3.01
C GLY A 258 17.03 4.28 4.33
N THR A 259 17.95 4.93 5.07
CA THR A 259 17.63 5.63 6.33
C THR A 259 16.73 6.85 6.08
N VAL A 260 17.02 7.64 5.04
CA VAL A 260 16.22 8.82 4.69
C VAL A 260 14.80 8.42 4.29
N PHE A 261 14.62 7.40 3.44
CA PHE A 261 13.29 6.92 3.06
C PHE A 261 12.53 6.40 4.28
N PHE A 262 13.21 5.60 5.11
CA PHE A 262 12.63 5.12 6.36
C PHE A 262 12.13 6.27 7.24
N ALA A 263 12.99 7.25 7.52
CA ALA A 263 12.66 8.41 8.35
C ALA A 263 11.52 9.23 7.74
N LEU A 264 11.55 9.47 6.42
CA LEU A 264 10.52 10.21 5.70
C LEU A 264 9.15 9.54 5.85
N PHE A 265 9.07 8.23 5.62
CA PHE A 265 7.81 7.50 5.76
C PHE A 265 7.35 7.39 7.21
N THR A 266 8.25 7.17 8.18
CA THR A 266 7.90 7.15 9.60
C THR A 266 7.37 8.49 10.06
N VAL A 267 8.02 9.60 9.71
CA VAL A 267 7.50 10.95 9.97
C VAL A 267 6.13 11.09 9.32
N SER A 268 5.94 10.69 8.07
CA SER A 268 4.63 10.79 7.39
C SER A 268 3.51 10.01 8.08
N ILE A 269 3.83 8.86 8.70
CA ILE A 269 2.87 8.01 9.40
C ILE A 269 2.50 8.62 10.76
N LEU A 270 3.49 9.13 11.49
CA LEU A 270 3.31 9.68 12.82
C LEU A 270 2.87 11.15 12.82
N LEU A 271 2.97 11.84 11.68
CA LEU A 271 2.73 13.29 11.58
C LEU A 271 1.35 13.70 12.08
N ARG A 272 0.31 12.93 11.74
CA ARG A 272 -1.06 13.17 12.24
C ARG A 272 -1.12 13.01 13.75
N ARG A 273 -0.60 11.90 14.28
CA ARG A 273 -0.55 11.66 15.72
C ARG A 273 0.15 12.78 16.49
N ILE A 274 1.24 13.33 15.92
CA ILE A 274 2.02 14.42 16.51
C ILE A 274 1.26 15.76 16.46
N GLN A 275 0.47 16.02 15.41
CA GLN A 275 -0.13 17.33 15.18
C GLN A 275 -1.58 17.46 15.63
N SER A 276 -2.39 16.42 15.50
CA SER A 276 -3.83 16.45 15.81
C SER A 276 -4.21 15.69 17.07
N GLU A 277 -3.24 15.06 17.77
CA GLU A 277 -3.46 14.16 18.92
C GLU A 277 -4.48 13.04 18.66
N GLU A 278 -4.85 12.80 17.40
CA GLU A 278 -5.71 11.69 17.01
C GLU A 278 -4.97 10.37 17.20
N PRO A 279 -5.62 9.31 17.70
CA PRO A 279 -4.97 8.02 17.85
C PRO A 279 -4.58 7.45 16.50
N LEU A 280 -3.48 6.69 16.46
CA LEU A 280 -3.06 6.02 15.25
C LEU A 280 -4.07 4.95 14.87
N THR A 281 -4.47 4.96 13.60
CA THR A 281 -5.29 3.88 13.05
C THR A 281 -4.48 2.58 13.00
N ARG A 282 -5.17 1.44 13.08
CA ARG A 282 -4.53 0.11 12.93
C ARG A 282 -3.72 0.03 11.64
N GLU A 283 -4.25 0.60 10.55
CA GLU A 283 -3.58 0.68 9.25
C GLU A 283 -2.23 1.43 9.32
N GLU A 284 -2.16 2.54 10.06
CA GLU A 284 -0.90 3.29 10.25
C GLU A 284 0.12 2.50 11.04
N SER A 285 -0.32 1.79 12.09
CA SER A 285 0.55 0.90 12.86
C SER A 285 1.13 -0.21 11.98
N TYR A 286 0.30 -0.86 11.16
CA TYR A 286 0.78 -1.87 10.20
C TYR A 286 1.71 -1.28 9.14
N ARG A 287 1.44 -0.08 8.62
CA ARG A 287 2.34 0.59 7.67
C ARG A 287 3.71 0.89 8.27
N GLN A 288 3.79 1.26 9.55
CA GLN A 288 5.07 1.46 10.22
C GLN A 288 5.85 0.14 10.38
N LEU A 289 5.17 -0.97 10.65
CA LEU A 289 5.79 -2.29 10.66
C LEU A 289 6.32 -2.69 9.28
N VAL A 290 5.54 -2.46 8.22
CA VAL A 290 5.99 -2.68 6.84
C VAL A 290 7.22 -1.84 6.52
N ASN A 291 7.26 -0.57 6.94
CA ASN A 291 8.41 0.31 6.78
C ASN A 291 9.68 -0.25 7.46
N ASN A 292 9.53 -0.76 8.68
CA ASN A 292 10.62 -1.41 9.42
C ASN A 292 11.11 -2.70 8.75
N ILE A 293 10.19 -3.56 8.30
CA ILE A 293 10.52 -4.81 7.59
C ILE A 293 11.27 -4.48 6.30
N ALA A 294 10.81 -3.49 5.54
CA ALA A 294 11.44 -3.12 4.28
C ALA A 294 12.84 -2.52 4.49
N LEU A 295 13.04 -1.68 5.52
CA LEU A 295 14.37 -1.21 5.90
C LEU A 295 15.28 -2.37 6.30
N TYR A 296 14.79 -3.32 7.10
CA TYR A 296 15.57 -4.51 7.49
C TYR A 296 15.98 -5.35 6.28
N LEU A 297 15.04 -5.65 5.37
CA LEU A 297 15.35 -6.38 4.13
C LEU A 297 16.38 -5.63 3.28
N GLY A 298 16.19 -4.32 3.07
CA GLY A 298 17.15 -3.50 2.33
C GLY A 298 18.54 -3.49 2.99
N ALA A 299 18.60 -3.39 4.32
CA ALA A 299 19.84 -3.40 5.08
C ALA A 299 20.56 -4.75 5.00
N ILE A 300 19.83 -5.89 4.97
CA ILE A 300 20.45 -7.19 4.70
C ILE A 300 21.17 -7.15 3.36
N PHE A 301 20.53 -6.74 2.26
CA PHE A 301 21.18 -6.77 0.96
C PHE A 301 22.36 -5.78 0.84
N VAL A 302 22.28 -4.62 1.49
CA VAL A 302 23.32 -3.58 1.41
C VAL A 302 24.49 -3.84 2.36
N LEU A 303 24.22 -4.20 3.62
CA LEU A 303 25.25 -4.37 4.64
C LEU A 303 25.79 -5.80 4.64
N ALA A 304 24.91 -6.81 4.54
CA ALA A 304 25.33 -8.20 4.67
C ALA A 304 26.23 -8.64 3.50
N SER A 305 26.12 -7.99 2.34
CA SER A 305 26.99 -8.23 1.18
C SER A 305 28.40 -7.65 1.29
N THR A 306 28.67 -6.87 2.36
CA THR A 306 29.94 -6.15 2.53
C THR A 306 30.80 -6.67 3.68
N MET A 307 30.24 -7.53 4.56
CA MET A 307 30.98 -8.07 5.70
C MET A 307 31.46 -9.49 5.40
N GLU A 308 32.67 -9.83 5.82
CA GLU A 308 33.29 -11.13 5.57
C GLU A 308 32.75 -12.24 6.49
N ASP A 309 32.55 -11.94 7.78
CA ASP A 309 32.13 -12.93 8.80
C ASP A 309 30.70 -12.69 9.32
N GLN A 310 29.88 -13.73 9.23
CA GLN A 310 28.49 -13.79 9.72
C GLN A 310 27.63 -12.52 9.51
N PRO A 311 27.63 -11.94 8.30
CA PRO A 311 27.00 -10.64 8.03
C PRO A 311 25.51 -10.57 8.40
N LEU A 312 24.78 -11.68 8.22
CA LEU A 312 23.35 -11.72 8.46
C LEU A 312 23.00 -11.66 9.95
N ALA A 313 23.79 -12.33 10.81
CA ALA A 313 23.56 -12.35 12.25
C ALA A 313 23.71 -10.93 12.82
N VAL A 314 24.82 -10.27 12.52
CA VAL A 314 25.10 -8.90 13.00
C VAL A 314 24.01 -7.91 12.59
N VAL A 315 23.62 -7.90 11.30
CA VAL A 315 22.54 -7.02 10.82
C VAL A 315 21.22 -7.31 11.54
N THR A 316 20.88 -8.59 11.72
CA THR A 316 19.66 -9.02 12.45
C THR A 316 19.67 -8.55 13.90
N GLY A 317 20.79 -8.72 14.60
CA GLY A 317 20.96 -8.29 15.99
C GLY A 317 20.85 -6.77 16.14
N CYS A 318 21.55 -6.00 15.30
CA CYS A 318 21.48 -4.55 15.28
C CYS A 318 20.04 -4.06 15.03
N PHE A 319 19.32 -4.67 14.08
CA PHE A 319 17.91 -4.32 13.83
C PHE A 319 16.98 -4.72 14.98
N GLY A 320 17.23 -5.85 15.64
CA GLY A 320 16.51 -6.24 16.85
C GLY A 320 16.63 -5.18 17.95
N LEU A 321 17.84 -4.68 18.19
CA LEU A 321 18.09 -3.59 19.15
C LEU A 321 17.43 -2.28 18.71
N PHE A 322 17.56 -1.92 17.43
CA PHE A 322 16.92 -0.73 16.85
C PHE A 322 15.39 -0.74 17.06
N LEU A 323 14.71 -1.86 16.77
CA LEU A 323 13.28 -1.99 17.01
C LEU A 323 12.92 -1.96 18.51
N GLY A 324 13.82 -2.44 19.38
CA GLY A 324 13.64 -2.37 20.82
C GLY A 324 13.69 -0.93 21.33
N VAL A 325 14.67 -0.15 20.86
CA VAL A 325 14.77 1.30 21.13
C VAL A 325 13.55 2.03 20.58
N GLN A 326 13.11 1.69 19.37
CA GLN A 326 11.91 2.29 18.78
C GLN A 326 10.65 1.96 19.59
N ALA A 327 10.47 0.72 20.04
CA ALA A 327 9.37 0.31 20.91
C ALA A 327 9.39 1.08 22.24
N TRP A 328 10.57 1.31 22.81
CA TRP A 328 10.73 2.12 24.02
C TRP A 328 10.35 3.58 23.78
N ILE A 329 10.82 4.20 22.70
CA ILE A 329 10.45 5.58 22.33
C ILE A 329 8.93 5.69 22.15
N TYR A 330 8.30 4.75 21.45
CA TYR A 330 6.85 4.76 21.26
C TYR A 330 6.08 4.53 22.56
N HIS A 331 6.60 3.71 23.48
CA HIS A 331 5.99 3.57 24.79
C HIS A 331 6.02 4.87 25.60
N LEU A 332 7.12 5.63 25.51
CA LEU A 332 7.27 6.92 26.20
C LEU A 332 6.41 8.03 25.58
N GLN A 333 6.37 8.12 24.25
CA GLN A 333 5.68 9.21 23.54
C GLN A 333 4.21 8.91 23.24
N PHE A 334 3.87 7.64 23.03
CA PHE A 334 2.57 7.18 22.55
C PHE A 334 2.05 6.04 23.43
N LYS A 335 2.00 6.28 24.75
CA LYS A 335 1.60 5.27 25.75
C LYS A 335 0.26 4.60 25.45
N ASN A 336 -0.69 5.35 24.88
CA ASN A 336 -2.04 4.87 24.56
C ASN A 336 -2.10 4.03 23.26
N GLU A 337 -1.03 4.00 22.46
CA GLU A 337 -0.98 3.26 21.20
C GLU A 337 -0.49 1.83 21.42
N GLU A 338 -1.32 1.02 22.10
CA GLU A 338 -0.94 -0.33 22.48
C GLU A 338 -0.52 -1.20 21.28
N LEU A 339 -1.27 -1.18 20.19
CA LEU A 339 -0.96 -2.00 19.00
C LEU A 339 0.44 -1.67 18.45
N LEU A 340 0.78 -0.39 18.35
CA LEU A 340 2.08 0.06 17.86
C LEU A 340 3.18 -0.44 18.80
N ASN A 341 3.06 -0.16 20.10
CA ASN A 341 4.07 -0.51 21.10
C ASN A 341 4.32 -2.02 21.15
N HIS A 342 3.24 -2.81 21.26
CA HIS A 342 3.34 -4.27 21.36
C HIS A 342 3.90 -4.89 20.08
N ALA A 343 3.50 -4.42 18.91
CA ALA A 343 3.98 -4.99 17.66
C ALA A 343 5.49 -4.75 17.44
N HIS A 344 6.01 -3.57 17.79
CA HIS A 344 7.44 -3.27 17.70
C HIS A 344 8.26 -4.04 18.72
N LEU A 345 7.75 -4.17 19.94
CA LEU A 345 8.36 -4.99 20.99
C LEU A 345 8.47 -6.45 20.55
N VAL A 346 7.39 -7.02 20.03
CA VAL A 346 7.39 -8.41 19.51
C VAL A 346 8.35 -8.55 18.34
N ALA A 347 8.34 -7.61 17.38
CA ALA A 347 9.26 -7.65 16.24
C ALA A 347 10.74 -7.59 16.68
N SER A 348 11.08 -6.74 17.65
CA SER A 348 12.41 -6.67 18.27
C SER A 348 12.81 -8.03 18.85
N PHE A 349 11.95 -8.64 19.67
CA PHE A 349 12.24 -9.94 20.27
C PHE A 349 12.41 -11.05 19.24
N VAL A 350 11.56 -11.08 18.21
CA VAL A 350 11.70 -12.06 17.12
C VAL A 350 13.07 -11.91 16.45
N LEU A 351 13.53 -10.69 16.16
CA LEU A 351 14.84 -10.48 15.56
C LEU A 351 15.98 -10.86 16.51
N ILE A 352 15.90 -10.57 17.81
CA ILE A 352 16.93 -10.99 18.78
C ILE A 352 16.98 -12.52 18.93
N ILE A 353 15.82 -13.21 18.91
CA ILE A 353 15.76 -14.67 18.93
C ILE A 353 16.43 -15.25 17.68
N LEU A 354 16.17 -14.66 16.50
CA LEU A 354 16.79 -15.05 15.24
C LEU A 354 18.30 -14.79 15.25
N PHE A 355 18.74 -13.62 15.75
CA PHE A 355 20.15 -13.30 15.91
C PHE A 355 20.89 -14.38 16.73
N VAL A 356 20.34 -14.76 17.89
CA VAL A 356 20.96 -15.80 18.73
C VAL A 356 21.10 -17.13 17.99
N ALA A 357 20.12 -17.49 17.15
CA ALA A 357 20.15 -18.72 16.38
C ALA A 357 21.06 -18.66 15.14
N MET A 358 21.45 -17.48 14.69
CA MET A 358 22.37 -17.28 13.57
C MET A 358 23.83 -17.14 14.05
N GLU A 359 24.04 -16.53 15.22
CA GLU A 359 25.37 -16.24 15.78
C GLU A 359 25.99 -17.45 16.49
N TRP A 360 25.18 -18.20 17.24
CA TRP A 360 25.64 -19.35 18.04
C TRP A 360 25.15 -20.68 17.50
N ASP A 361 25.91 -21.73 17.82
CA ASP A 361 25.60 -23.11 17.43
C ASP A 361 25.45 -24.05 18.64
N GLY A 362 24.80 -25.19 18.40
CA GLY A 362 24.71 -26.30 19.36
C GLY A 362 23.83 -26.00 20.57
N VAL A 363 24.25 -26.50 21.74
CA VAL A 363 23.46 -26.49 22.98
C VAL A 363 23.29 -25.08 23.56
N SER A 364 24.25 -24.19 23.28
CA SER A 364 24.22 -22.80 23.75
C SER A 364 22.95 -22.08 23.30
N VAL A 365 22.51 -22.27 22.05
CA VAL A 365 21.27 -21.68 21.52
C VAL A 365 20.06 -22.11 22.35
N THR A 366 19.95 -23.40 22.67
CA THR A 366 18.83 -23.96 23.44
C THR A 366 18.77 -23.34 24.83
N PHE A 367 19.91 -23.20 25.52
CA PHE A 367 19.95 -22.56 26.84
C PHE A 367 19.69 -21.05 26.80
N ILE A 368 20.22 -20.34 25.80
CA ILE A 368 19.96 -18.89 25.64
C ILE A 368 18.48 -18.66 25.35
N TRP A 369 17.86 -19.45 24.46
CA TRP A 369 16.43 -19.36 24.18
C TRP A 369 15.56 -19.68 25.40
N LEU A 370 15.93 -20.70 26.20
CA LEU A 370 15.27 -20.99 27.47
C LEU A 370 15.35 -19.80 28.44
N LEU A 371 16.55 -19.21 28.60
CA LEU A 371 16.75 -18.04 29.44
C LEU A 371 15.90 -16.85 28.97
N MET A 372 15.93 -16.55 27.66
CA MET A 372 15.12 -15.49 27.06
C MET A 372 13.62 -15.73 27.27
N ALA A 373 13.16 -16.97 27.13
CA ALA A 373 11.76 -17.33 27.32
C ALA A 373 11.29 -17.11 28.77
N VAL A 374 12.14 -17.46 29.75
CA VAL A 374 11.88 -17.17 31.16
C VAL A 374 11.84 -15.67 31.41
N LEU A 375 12.82 -14.91 30.91
CA LEU A 375 12.87 -13.46 31.08
C LEU A 375 11.64 -12.76 30.47
N LEU A 376 11.23 -13.17 29.27
CA LEU A 376 10.01 -12.69 28.61
C LEU A 376 8.77 -12.99 29.45
N PHE A 377 8.64 -14.21 29.96
CA PHE A 377 7.49 -14.62 30.76
C PHE A 377 7.43 -13.83 32.08
N VAL A 378 8.54 -13.74 32.80
CA VAL A 378 8.63 -13.02 34.08
C VAL A 378 8.37 -11.52 33.87
N TRP A 379 8.95 -10.93 32.83
CA TRP A 379 8.71 -9.52 32.50
C TRP A 379 7.24 -9.26 32.13
N GLY A 380 6.63 -10.12 31.31
CA GLY A 380 5.22 -10.06 30.97
C GLY A 380 4.28 -10.28 32.16
N ALA A 381 4.68 -11.11 33.12
CA ALA A 381 3.94 -11.28 34.37
C ALA A 381 4.02 -10.02 35.26
N TRP A 382 5.20 -9.41 35.38
CA TRP A 382 5.42 -8.20 36.16
C TRP A 382 4.67 -7.00 35.57
N GLN A 383 4.76 -6.79 34.25
CA GLN A 383 4.10 -5.66 33.57
C GLN A 383 2.61 -5.93 33.24
N LYS A 384 2.06 -7.08 33.67
CA LYS A 384 0.72 -7.57 33.29
C LYS A 384 0.48 -7.66 31.76
N MET A 385 1.52 -7.66 30.92
CA MET A 385 1.41 -7.71 29.47
C MET A 385 1.22 -9.16 28.97
N VAL A 386 0.02 -9.48 28.48
CA VAL A 386 -0.33 -10.81 27.95
C VAL A 386 0.59 -11.24 26.81
N VAL A 387 0.92 -10.30 25.91
CA VAL A 387 1.73 -10.56 24.72
C VAL A 387 3.11 -11.10 25.08
N LEU A 388 3.78 -10.54 26.09
CA LEU A 388 5.10 -10.99 26.54
C LEU A 388 5.04 -12.37 27.23
N ARG A 389 3.98 -12.65 28.01
CA ARG A 389 3.78 -13.96 28.62
C ARG A 389 3.58 -15.05 27.58
N LEU A 390 2.71 -14.80 26.60
CA LEU A 390 2.47 -15.71 25.49
C LEU A 390 3.72 -15.88 24.61
N GLY A 391 4.49 -14.81 24.40
CA GLY A 391 5.77 -14.86 23.70
C GLY A 391 6.78 -15.77 24.39
N GLY A 392 6.92 -15.66 25.72
CA GLY A 392 7.77 -16.56 26.52
C GLY A 392 7.34 -18.02 26.42
N ILE A 393 6.05 -18.31 26.61
CA ILE A 393 5.50 -19.67 26.47
C ILE A 393 5.71 -20.20 25.04
N GLY A 394 5.45 -19.37 24.03
CA GLY A 394 5.65 -19.71 22.63
C GLY A 394 7.12 -20.04 22.31
N LEU A 395 8.07 -19.26 22.83
CA LEU A 395 9.50 -19.54 22.67
C LEU A 395 9.93 -20.83 23.36
N MET A 396 9.36 -21.17 24.52
CA MET A 396 9.60 -22.48 25.14
C MET A 396 9.07 -23.63 24.29
N GLY A 397 7.86 -23.47 23.73
CA GLY A 397 7.29 -24.42 22.79
C GLY A 397 8.16 -24.59 21.55
N LEU A 398 8.64 -23.49 20.97
CA LEU A 398 9.57 -23.50 19.83
C LEU A 398 10.90 -24.19 20.21
N THR A 399 11.42 -23.91 21.39
CA THR A 399 12.65 -24.54 21.91
C THR A 399 12.46 -26.04 22.11
N LEU A 400 11.30 -26.48 22.61
CA LEU A 400 10.94 -27.89 22.73
C LEU A 400 10.88 -28.57 21.36
N LEU A 401 10.20 -27.95 20.40
CA LEU A 401 10.09 -28.47 19.04
C LEU A 401 11.47 -28.58 18.38
N LYS A 402 12.30 -27.53 18.46
CA LYS A 402 13.68 -27.55 17.96
C LYS A 402 14.51 -28.64 18.66
N LEU A 403 14.36 -28.77 19.98
CA LEU A 403 15.09 -29.75 20.78
C LEU A 403 14.77 -31.17 20.32
N ILE A 404 13.49 -31.49 20.15
CA ILE A 404 13.04 -32.83 19.71
C ILE A 404 13.42 -33.11 18.26
N ALA A 405 13.12 -32.17 17.35
CA ALA A 405 13.22 -32.39 15.91
C ALA A 405 14.65 -32.32 15.38
N LEU A 406 15.47 -31.41 15.91
CA LEU A 406 16.80 -31.09 15.36
C LEU A 406 17.91 -31.44 16.35
N ASP A 407 17.89 -30.82 17.53
CA ASP A 407 19.03 -30.87 18.45
C ASP A 407 19.23 -32.26 19.08
N SER A 408 18.15 -33.00 19.32
CA SER A 408 18.20 -34.37 19.86
C SER A 408 18.97 -35.34 18.95
N SER A 409 19.09 -35.06 17.66
CA SER A 409 19.93 -35.87 16.76
C SER A 409 21.43 -35.53 16.88
N ARG A 410 21.75 -34.29 17.25
CA ARG A 410 23.11 -33.72 17.21
C ARG A 410 23.80 -33.71 18.57
N PHE A 411 23.04 -33.56 19.65
CA PHE A 411 23.58 -33.43 21.00
C PHE A 411 24.13 -34.76 21.52
N SER A 412 25.08 -34.71 22.46
CA SER A 412 25.49 -35.90 23.21
C SER A 412 24.36 -36.37 24.14
N THR A 413 24.41 -37.62 24.59
CA THR A 413 23.39 -38.17 25.53
C THR A 413 23.25 -37.30 26.78
N VAL A 414 24.38 -36.86 27.35
CA VAL A 414 24.39 -35.99 28.54
C VAL A 414 23.73 -34.63 28.24
N GLN A 415 24.06 -34.01 27.12
CA GLN A 415 23.48 -32.72 26.72
C GLN A 415 21.97 -32.82 26.51
N LYS A 416 21.47 -33.90 25.89
CA LYS A 416 20.03 -34.14 25.73
C LYS A 416 19.34 -34.25 27.08
N VAL A 417 19.87 -35.08 27.99
CA VAL A 417 19.29 -35.28 29.32
C VAL A 417 19.18 -33.95 30.06
N ILE A 418 20.25 -33.15 30.07
CA ILE A 418 20.24 -31.84 30.73
C ILE A 418 19.23 -30.89 30.07
N ALA A 419 19.20 -30.82 28.73
CA ALA A 419 18.29 -29.94 28.02
C ALA A 419 16.81 -30.29 28.26
N TYR A 420 16.44 -31.57 28.18
CA TYR A 420 15.08 -32.04 28.44
C TYR A 420 14.66 -31.84 29.90
N LEU A 421 15.53 -32.16 30.87
CA LEU A 421 15.23 -31.96 32.29
C LEU A 421 15.05 -30.47 32.62
N THR A 422 15.94 -29.61 32.10
CA THR A 422 15.87 -28.16 32.33
C THR A 422 14.58 -27.57 31.74
N LEU A 423 14.28 -27.89 30.48
CA LEU A 423 13.06 -27.43 29.81
C LEU A 423 11.80 -27.99 30.49
N GLY A 424 11.79 -29.26 30.88
CA GLY A 424 10.68 -29.89 31.60
C GLY A 424 10.41 -29.24 32.96
N ALA A 425 11.46 -28.99 33.75
CA ALA A 425 11.36 -28.28 35.02
C ALA A 425 10.82 -26.85 34.84
N LEU A 426 11.32 -26.11 33.84
CA LEU A 426 10.83 -24.76 33.53
C LEU A 426 9.35 -24.73 33.15
N LEU A 427 8.91 -25.68 32.32
CA LEU A 427 7.50 -25.80 31.93
C LEU A 427 6.61 -26.11 33.15
N LEU A 428 7.05 -26.98 34.05
CA LEU A 428 6.32 -27.28 35.30
C LEU A 428 6.24 -26.05 36.22
N ILE A 429 7.33 -25.31 36.39
CA ILE A 429 7.36 -24.07 37.19
C ILE A 429 6.37 -23.06 36.61
N ILE A 430 6.41 -22.81 35.30
CA ILE A 430 5.52 -21.86 34.64
C ILE A 430 4.06 -22.31 34.71
N SER A 431 3.79 -23.60 34.50
CA SER A 431 2.45 -24.17 34.66
C SER A 431 1.90 -23.95 36.07
N PHE A 432 2.72 -24.20 37.09
CA PHE A 432 2.36 -23.94 38.48
C PHE A 432 2.08 -22.45 38.74
N PHE A 433 2.95 -21.55 38.26
CA PHE A 433 2.75 -20.10 38.38
C PHE A 433 1.45 -19.66 37.71
N TYR A 434 1.17 -20.15 36.50
CA TYR A 434 -0.03 -19.80 35.75
C TYR A 434 -1.30 -20.27 36.47
N GLN A 435 -1.29 -21.47 37.05
CA GLN A 435 -2.40 -21.99 37.85
C GLN A 435 -2.59 -21.20 39.16
N LYS A 436 -1.50 -20.95 39.90
CA LYS A 436 -1.53 -20.25 41.19
C LYS A 436 -1.98 -18.81 41.08
N PHE A 437 -1.58 -18.11 40.02
CA PHE A 437 -1.87 -16.67 39.83
C PHE A 437 -2.98 -16.40 38.81
N LYS A 438 -3.70 -17.44 38.37
CA LYS A 438 -4.80 -17.34 37.39
C LYS A 438 -5.78 -16.20 37.75
N GLN A 439 -6.29 -16.18 38.98
CA GLN A 439 -7.26 -15.15 39.40
C GLN A 439 -6.70 -13.72 39.35
N LYS A 440 -5.41 -13.51 39.65
CA LYS A 440 -4.78 -12.17 39.58
C LYS A 440 -4.39 -11.74 38.16
N LEU A 441 -4.27 -12.67 37.22
CA LEU A 441 -3.82 -12.41 35.85
C LEU A 441 -4.99 -12.24 34.86
N PHE A 442 -6.19 -12.74 35.19
CA PHE A 442 -7.36 -12.76 34.29
C PHE A 442 -8.55 -11.92 34.75
N VAL A 443 -8.68 -11.55 36.03
CA VAL A 443 -9.89 -10.88 36.56
C VAL A 443 -9.96 -9.37 36.24
N ASP A 444 -8.85 -8.71 35.87
CA ASP A 444 -8.84 -7.27 35.53
C ASP A 444 -9.30 -6.96 34.07
N ASN A 445 -9.43 -7.96 33.18
CA ASN A 445 -9.73 -7.73 31.75
C ASN A 445 -11.20 -7.96 31.36
N ASP A 446 -11.99 -8.63 32.20
CA ASP A 446 -13.40 -8.98 31.88
C ASP A 446 -14.40 -7.88 32.32
N GLY A 447 -13.92 -6.76 32.86
CA GLY A 447 -14.74 -5.63 33.33
C GLY A 447 -14.91 -4.46 32.36
N ALA A 448 -14.32 -4.54 31.16
CA ALA A 448 -14.45 -3.51 30.12
C ALA A 448 -14.82 -4.17 28.78
N GLN A 449 -16.08 -4.58 28.64
CA GLN A 449 -16.72 -4.82 27.35
C GLN A 449 -17.74 -3.72 27.07
#